data_AF-A0A523RCI5-F1
#
_entry.id   AF-A0A523RCI5-F1
#
_cell.length_a   1.000
_cell.length_b   1.000
_cell.length_c   1.000
_cell.angle_alpha   90.00
_cell.angle_beta   90.00
_cell.angle_gamma   90.00
#
_symmetry.space_group_name_H-M   'P 1'
#
loop_
_entity.id
_entity.type
_entity.pdbx_description
1 polymer ?
#
loop_
_entity_poly.entity_id
_entity_poly.type
_entity_poly.pdbx_seq_one_letter_code
_entity_poly.pdbx_strand_id
1 'polypeptide(L)'
;MGLYAGMMDEGQKREYSDRELLVRYIRGVAPFRKSIVLISLFIFITTIAETINPLLIGIAIDELSKINSNPLIVLAVGGLYFILSILLWIMFFLRRKEIGKFVPFFLEKLRMKIFDKLQEQDMSFFDKHL
;
A
#
# COMPACT_ATOMS: atom_id res chain seq x y z
N MET A 1 24.92 48.23 -8.04
CA MET A 1 24.01 47.14 -8.43
C MET A 1 24.86 45.91 -8.68
N GLY A 2 24.76 44.91 -7.79
CA GLY A 2 25.71 43.80 -7.73
C GLY A 2 25.50 42.76 -8.83
N LEU A 3 26.61 42.23 -9.34
CA LEU A 3 26.71 41.20 -10.39
C LEU A 3 25.87 39.92 -10.14
N TYR A 4 25.39 39.72 -8.91
CA TYR A 4 24.64 38.53 -8.48
C TYR A 4 23.11 38.64 -8.67
N ALA A 5 22.59 39.84 -8.99
CA ALA A 5 21.15 40.05 -9.14
C ALA A 5 20.53 39.25 -10.31
N GLY A 6 21.32 38.88 -11.31
CA GLY A 6 20.87 38.05 -12.44
C GLY A 6 20.89 36.53 -12.17
N MET A 7 21.52 36.07 -11.09
CA MET A 7 21.60 34.63 -10.75
C MET A 7 20.57 34.18 -9.72
N MET A 8 19.92 35.12 -9.02
CA MET A 8 19.02 34.78 -7.91
C MET A 8 17.59 34.41 -8.35
N ASP A 9 17.18 34.78 -9.56
CA ASP A 9 15.75 34.76 -9.96
C ASP A 9 15.41 33.97 -11.23
N GLU A 10 16.36 33.28 -11.85
CA GLU A 10 16.01 32.30 -12.88
C GLU A 10 15.54 31.00 -12.21
N GLY A 11 14.27 30.98 -11.81
CA GLY A 11 13.63 29.76 -11.31
C GLY A 11 13.86 28.63 -12.31
N GLN A 12 14.67 27.64 -11.91
CA GLN A 12 14.97 26.48 -12.74
C GLN A 12 13.68 25.91 -13.32
N LYS A 13 13.45 26.15 -14.61
CA LYS A 13 12.27 25.64 -15.31
C LYS A 13 12.45 24.14 -15.43
N ARG A 14 11.48 23.39 -14.91
CA ARG A 14 11.46 21.93 -15.02
C ARG A 14 11.46 21.55 -16.49
N GLU A 15 12.47 20.79 -16.92
CA GLU A 15 12.57 20.26 -18.29
C GLU A 15 11.86 18.90 -18.47
N TYR A 16 11.18 18.39 -17.43
CA TYR A 16 10.59 17.05 -17.44
C TYR A 16 9.07 17.12 -17.31
N SER A 17 8.37 16.23 -18.00
CA SER A 17 6.92 16.06 -17.86
C SER A 17 6.55 15.33 -16.55
N ASP A 18 5.38 15.62 -16.00
CA ASP A 18 4.85 14.92 -14.81
C ASP A 18 4.83 13.38 -14.98
N ARG A 19 4.60 12.92 -16.22
CA ARG A 19 4.63 11.48 -16.55
C ARG A 19 6.03 10.89 -16.38
N GLU A 20 7.05 11.60 -16.81
CA GLU A 20 8.45 11.15 -16.67
C GLU A 20 8.87 11.13 -15.20
N LEU A 21 8.40 12.13 -14.44
CA LEU A 21 8.60 12.22 -13.00
C LEU A 21 8.00 10.99 -12.29
N LEU A 22 6.74 10.66 -12.58
CA LEU A 22 6.05 9.50 -12.02
C LEU A 22 6.74 8.18 -12.36
N VAL A 23 7.14 7.98 -13.62
CA VAL A 23 7.87 6.78 -14.05
C VAL A 23 9.19 6.66 -13.29
N ARG A 24 9.90 7.78 -13.05
CA ARG A 24 11.17 7.79 -12.31
C ARG A 24 10.97 7.39 -10.84
N TYR A 25 9.91 7.87 -10.20
CA TYR A 25 9.57 7.47 -8.83
C TYR A 25 9.16 5.99 -8.75
N ILE A 26 8.29 5.52 -9.65
CA ILE A 26 7.84 4.13 -9.71
C ILE A 26 9.02 3.18 -9.99
N ARG A 27 9.98 3.60 -10.83
CA ARG A 27 11.22 2.85 -11.07
C ARG A 27 12.10 2.79 -9.82
N GLY A 28 12.10 3.82 -8.97
CA GLY A 28 12.73 3.79 -7.65
C GLY A 28 12.12 2.76 -6.70
N VAL A 29 10.84 2.43 -6.88
CA VAL A 29 10.13 1.39 -6.11
C VAL A 29 10.36 -0.02 -6.68
N ALA A 30 11.03 -0.15 -7.83
CA ALA A 30 11.30 -1.44 -8.49
C ALA A 30 11.96 -2.53 -7.61
N PRO A 31 12.89 -2.22 -6.66
CA PRO A 31 13.47 -3.24 -5.78
C PRO A 31 12.43 -3.92 -4.88
N PHE A 32 11.26 -3.31 -4.72
CA PHE A 32 10.20 -3.73 -3.81
C PHE A 32 9.02 -4.42 -4.50
N ARG A 33 9.14 -4.68 -5.80
CA ARG A 33 8.10 -5.34 -6.60
C ARG A 33 7.63 -6.65 -6.01
N LYS A 34 8.53 -7.45 -5.43
CA LYS A 34 8.16 -8.74 -4.79
C LYS A 34 7.19 -8.54 -3.62
N SER A 35 7.51 -7.63 -2.70
CA SER A 35 6.63 -7.32 -1.56
C SER A 35 5.31 -6.70 -2.01
N ILE A 36 5.32 -5.83 -3.02
CA ILE A 36 4.09 -5.24 -3.59
C ILE A 36 3.20 -6.33 -4.19
N VAL A 37 3.75 -7.23 -5.00
CA VAL A 37 2.99 -8.33 -5.62
C VAL A 37 2.42 -9.25 -4.54
N LEU A 38 3.19 -9.60 -3.50
CA LEU A 38 2.70 -10.41 -2.39
C LEU A 38 1.57 -9.72 -1.62
N ILE A 39 1.73 -8.43 -1.29
CA ILE A 39 0.69 -7.65 -0.60
C ILE A 39 -0.58 -7.57 -1.46
N SER A 40 -0.44 -7.30 -2.76
CA SER A 40 -1.57 -7.29 -3.69
C SER A 40 -2.27 -8.64 -3.77
N LEU A 41 -1.52 -9.73 -3.80
CA LEU A 41 -2.08 -11.09 -3.78
C LEU A 41 -2.85 -11.37 -2.48
N PHE A 42 -2.30 -10.99 -1.33
CA PHE A 42 -3.00 -11.14 -0.04
C PHE A 42 -4.29 -10.31 0.00
N ILE A 43 -4.25 -9.06 -0.49
CA ILE A 43 -5.44 -8.21 -0.58
C ILE A 43 -6.50 -8.87 -1.47
N PHE A 44 -6.11 -9.37 -2.63
CA PHE A 44 -7.01 -10.03 -3.56
C PHE A 44 -7.72 -11.24 -2.92
N ILE A 45 -6.96 -12.10 -2.22
CA ILE A 45 -7.53 -13.24 -1.49
C ILE A 45 -8.48 -12.77 -0.38
N THR A 46 -8.12 -11.73 0.39
CA THR A 46 -9.00 -11.20 1.43
C THR A 46 -10.30 -10.63 0.86
N THR A 47 -10.25 -9.92 -0.26
CA THR A 47 -11.44 -9.35 -0.89
C THR A 47 -12.41 -10.43 -1.35
N ILE A 48 -11.90 -11.53 -1.92
CA ILE A 48 -12.74 -12.67 -2.31
C ILE A 48 -13.42 -13.28 -1.07
N ALA A 49 -12.66 -13.53 -0.01
CA ALA A 49 -13.19 -14.10 1.23
C ALA A 49 -14.21 -13.18 1.91
N GLU A 50 -13.95 -11.86 1.93
CA GLU A 50 -14.88 -10.84 2.45
C GLU A 50 -16.18 -10.78 1.64
N THR A 51 -16.11 -10.99 0.32
CA THR A 51 -17.30 -11.02 -0.54
C THR A 51 -18.16 -12.27 -0.30
N ILE A 52 -17.53 -13.41 0.05
CA ILE A 52 -18.24 -14.67 0.32
C ILE A 52 -18.96 -14.64 1.68
N ASN A 53 -18.42 -13.93 2.68
CA ASN A 53 -18.99 -13.85 4.03
C ASN A 53 -20.49 -13.46 4.08
N PRO A 54 -20.96 -12.38 3.44
CA PRO A 54 -22.38 -12.00 3.47
C PRO A 54 -23.30 -13.05 2.82
N LEU A 55 -22.82 -13.78 1.81
CA LEU A 55 -23.58 -14.88 1.20
C LEU A 55 -23.78 -16.03 2.18
N LEU A 56 -22.75 -16.39 2.95
CA LEU A 56 -22.85 -17.42 4.00
C LEU A 56 -23.85 -17.02 5.08
N ILE A 57 -23.84 -15.76 5.50
CA ILE A 57 -24.79 -15.26 6.49
C ILE A 57 -26.23 -15.33 5.94
N GLY A 58 -26.44 -14.95 4.67
CA GLY A 58 -27.74 -15.06 4.02
C GLY A 58 -28.27 -16.50 4.03
N ILE A 59 -27.44 -17.46 3.61
CA ILE A 59 -27.81 -18.89 3.60
C ILE A 59 -28.17 -19.39 5.01
N ALA A 60 -27.41 -18.97 6.03
CA ALA A 60 -27.69 -19.35 7.41
C ALA A 60 -29.06 -18.81 7.89
N ILE A 61 -29.38 -17.55 7.58
CA ILE A 61 -30.64 -16.91 7.95
C ILE A 61 -31.83 -17.55 7.21
N ASP A 62 -31.67 -17.82 5.92
CA ASP A 62 -32.70 -18.45 5.08
C ASP A 62 -33.04 -19.86 5.59
N GLU A 63 -32.02 -20.63 6.00
CA GLU A 63 -32.21 -21.97 6.55
C GLU A 63 -32.88 -21.95 7.93
N LEU A 64 -32.54 -20.97 8.77
CA LEU A 64 -33.15 -20.80 10.09
C LEU A 64 -34.61 -20.35 10.01
N SER A 65 -34.99 -19.68 8.92
CA SER A 65 -36.35 -19.18 8.70
C SER A 65 -37.33 -20.27 8.21
N LYS A 66 -36.84 -21.46 7.86
CA LYS A 66 -37.67 -22.59 7.42
C LYS A 66 -38.32 -23.30 8.61
N ILE A 67 -39.57 -23.74 8.41
CA ILE A 67 -40.36 -24.49 9.41
C ILE A 67 -39.69 -25.83 9.77
N ASN A 68 -39.03 -26.49 8.80
CA ASN A 68 -38.22 -27.70 8.99
C ASN A 68 -36.73 -27.37 8.83
N SER A 69 -36.19 -26.53 9.71
CA SER A 69 -34.78 -26.14 9.65
C SER A 69 -33.86 -27.34 9.86
N ASN A 70 -32.83 -27.47 9.03
CA ASN A 70 -31.83 -28.50 9.21
C ASN A 70 -30.61 -27.95 9.98
N PRO A 71 -30.41 -28.32 11.25
CA PRO A 71 -29.31 -27.80 12.06
C PRO A 71 -27.94 -28.14 11.47
N LEU A 72 -27.80 -29.23 10.71
CA LEU A 72 -26.53 -29.59 10.05
C LEU A 72 -26.09 -28.55 9.03
N ILE A 73 -27.02 -27.94 8.29
CA ILE A 73 -26.70 -26.93 7.27
C ILE A 73 -26.18 -25.67 7.95
N VAL A 74 -26.84 -25.23 9.03
CA VAL A 74 -26.42 -24.08 9.83
C VAL A 74 -25.03 -24.31 10.44
N LEU A 75 -24.78 -25.52 10.98
CA LEU A 75 -23.49 -25.89 11.56
C LEU A 75 -22.38 -25.95 10.51
N ALA A 76 -22.68 -26.46 9.30
CA ALA A 76 -21.74 -26.49 8.19
C ALA A 76 -21.38 -25.08 7.69
N VAL A 77 -22.38 -24.20 7.54
CA VAL A 77 -22.18 -22.80 7.16
C VAL A 77 -21.40 -22.03 8.23
N GLY A 78 -21.72 -22.24 9.51
CA GLY A 78 -20.97 -21.67 10.63
C GLY A 78 -19.51 -22.15 10.68
N GLY A 79 -19.29 -23.44 10.42
CA GLY A 79 -17.93 -24.00 10.32
C GLY A 79 -17.13 -23.40 9.16
N LEU A 80 -17.74 -23.25 7.98
CA LEU A 80 -17.12 -22.61 6.83
C LEU A 80 -16.79 -21.13 7.11
N TYR A 81 -17.72 -20.40 7.73
CA TYR A 81 -17.52 -19.02 8.14
C TYR A 81 -16.34 -18.88 9.13
N PHE A 82 -16.24 -19.81 10.09
CA PHE A 82 -15.14 -19.82 11.05
C PHE A 82 -13.78 -20.05 10.36
N ILE A 83 -13.72 -21.00 9.43
CA ILE A 83 -12.51 -21.27 8.63
C ILE A 83 -12.11 -20.03 7.80
N LEU A 84 -13.07 -19.39 7.14
CA LEU A 84 -12.81 -18.17 6.37
C LEU A 84 -12.35 -17.01 7.27
N SER A 85 -12.90 -16.89 8.47
CA SER A 85 -12.49 -15.88 9.44
C SER A 85 -11.03 -16.08 9.88
N ILE A 86 -10.62 -17.33 10.13
CA ILE A 86 -9.22 -17.66 10.43
C ILE A 86 -8.32 -17.33 9.22
N LEU A 87 -8.76 -17.67 8.00
CA LEU A 87 -8.01 -17.35 6.78
C LEU A 87 -7.81 -15.84 6.63
N LEU A 88 -8.87 -15.04 6.83
CA LEU A 88 -8.80 -13.58 6.80
C LEU A 88 -7.82 -13.04 7.84
N TRP A 89 -7.84 -13.59 9.05
CA TRP A 89 -6.90 -13.20 10.11
C TRP A 89 -5.45 -13.52 9.75
N ILE A 90 -5.18 -14.70 9.17
CA ILE A 90 -3.84 -15.08 8.69
C ILE A 90 -3.38 -14.12 7.59
N MET A 91 -4.23 -13.86 6.61
CA MET A 91 -3.90 -12.94 5.50
C MET A 91 -3.64 -11.51 6.00
N PHE A 92 -4.44 -11.05 6.97
CA PHE A 92 -4.23 -9.76 7.63
C PHE A 92 -2.86 -9.71 8.33
N PHE A 93 -2.51 -10.76 9.07
CA PHE A 93 -1.24 -10.85 9.77
C PHE A 93 -0.06 -10.85 8.80
N LEU A 94 -0.10 -11.67 7.74
CA LEU A 94 0.94 -11.71 6.71
C LEU A 94 1.10 -10.36 6.01
N ARG A 95 -0.01 -9.72 5.63
CA ARG A 95 -0.01 -8.37 5.04
C ARG A 95 0.64 -7.36 5.97
N ARG A 96 0.26 -7.35 7.26
CA ARG A 96 0.81 -6.42 8.25
C ARG A 96 2.30 -6.64 8.48
N LYS A 97 2.75 -7.90 8.50
CA LYS A 97 4.17 -8.26 8.61
C LYS A 97 4.99 -7.75 7.42
N GLU A 98 4.50 -7.98 6.19
CA GLU A 98 5.20 -7.50 4.99
C GLU A 98 5.27 -5.98 4.91
N ILE A 99 4.17 -5.28 5.22
CA ILE A 99 4.14 -3.81 5.28
C ILE A 99 5.12 -3.30 6.35
N GLY A 100 5.10 -3.90 7.54
CA GLY A 100 5.99 -3.52 8.64
C GLY A 100 7.48 -3.70 8.33
N LYS A 101 7.84 -4.63 7.44
CA LYS A 101 9.21 -4.79 6.96
C LYS A 101 9.55 -3.83 5.82
N PHE A 102 8.61 -3.66 4.89
CA PHE A 102 8.84 -2.89 3.66
C PHE A 102 8.94 -1.37 3.91
N VAL A 103 8.00 -0.81 4.67
CA VAL A 103 7.88 0.65 4.83
C VAL A 103 9.12 1.26 5.50
N PRO A 104 9.67 0.73 6.61
CA PRO A 104 10.86 1.32 7.24
C PRO A 104 12.09 1.31 6.32
N PHE A 105 12.34 0.19 5.65
CA PHE A 105 13.49 0.07 4.73
C PHE A 105 13.34 0.98 3.51
N PHE A 106 12.11 1.18 3.02
CA PHE A 106 11.85 2.16 1.97
C PHE A 106 12.13 3.59 2.46
N LEU A 107 11.65 3.96 3.65
CA LEU A 107 11.87 5.29 4.23
C LEU A 107 13.35 5.56 4.51
N GLU A 108 14.10 4.57 4.97
CA GLU A 108 15.55 4.66 5.17
C GLU A 108 16.26 5.00 3.85
N LYS A 109 15.99 4.23 2.78
CA LYS A 109 16.58 4.49 1.46
C LYS A 109 16.18 5.84 0.89
N LEU A 110 14.92 6.24 1.07
CA LEU A 110 14.44 7.53 0.61
C LEU A 110 15.16 8.67 1.33
N ARG A 111 15.30 8.57 2.66
CA ARG A 111 15.97 9.57 3.49
C ARG A 111 17.44 9.72 3.09
N MET A 112 18.16 8.61 2.94
CA MET A 112 19.57 8.65 2.50
C MET A 112 19.71 9.31 1.14
N LYS A 113 18.88 8.93 0.17
CA LYS A 113 18.91 9.53 -1.17
C LYS A 113 18.62 11.04 -1.18
N ILE A 114 17.68 11.49 -0.35
CA ILE A 114 17.37 12.92 -0.20
C ILE A 114 18.56 13.64 0.44
N PHE A 115 19.13 13.05 1.50
CA PHE A 115 20.26 13.63 2.20
C PHE A 115 21.49 13.78 1.30
N ASP A 116 21.82 12.74 0.53
CA ASP A 116 22.91 12.77 -0.45
C ASP A 116 22.69 13.90 -1.48
N LYS A 117 21.45 14.04 -1.98
CA LYS A 117 21.13 15.09 -2.94
C LYS A 117 21.12 16.49 -2.35
N LEU A 118 20.79 16.62 -1.06
CA LEU A 118 20.81 17.88 -0.34
C LEU A 118 22.26 18.37 -0.13
N GLN A 119 23.21 17.46 0.11
CA GLN A 119 24.63 17.81 0.25
C GLN A 119 25.26 18.31 -1.06
N GLU A 120 24.73 17.90 -2.21
CA GLU A 120 25.18 18.38 -3.52
C GLU A 120 24.63 19.76 -3.90
N GLN A 121 23.72 20.34 -3.11
CA GLN A 121 23.15 21.67 -3.39
C GLN A 121 24.09 22.79 -2.94
N ASP A 122 24.05 23.91 -3.66
CA ASP A 122 24.79 25.13 -3.33
C ASP A 122 24.11 25.95 -2.22
N MET A 123 24.85 26.90 -1.62
CA MET A 123 24.32 27.74 -0.55
C MET A 123 23.14 28.63 -0.98
N SER A 124 23.06 29.01 -2.26
CA SER A 124 21.93 29.82 -2.75
C SER A 124 20.61 29.04 -2.72
N PHE A 125 20.65 27.70 -2.85
CA PHE A 125 19.48 26.85 -2.67
C PHE A 125 18.99 26.91 -1.21
N PHE A 126 19.91 26.81 -0.24
CA PHE A 126 19.58 26.90 1.18
C PHE A 126 19.06 28.28 1.55
N ASP A 127 19.70 29.36 1.09
CA ASP A 127 19.25 30.74 1.36
C ASP A 127 17.84 31.04 0.80
N LYS A 128 17.40 30.33 -0.25
CA LYS A 128 16.08 30.50 -0.86
C LYS A 128 14.99 29.67 -0.18
N HIS A 129 15.34 28.62 0.57
CA HIS A 129 14.39 27.60 1.05
C HIS A 129 14.46 27.36 2.58
N LEU A 130 15.36 28.04 3.30
CA LEU A 130 15.34 28.23 4.76
C LEU A 130 14.54 29.49 5.14
#